data_AF-A0A9D4W0V5-F1
#
_entry.id   AF-A0A9D4W0V5-F1
#
_cell.length_a   1.000
_cell.length_b   1.000
_cell.length_c   1.000
_cell.angle_alpha   90.00
_cell.angle_beta   90.00
_cell.angle_gamma   90.00
#
_symmetry.space_group_name_H-M   'P 1'
#
loop_
_entity.id
_entity.type
_entity.pdbx_description
1 polymer ?
#
loop_
_entity_poly.entity_id
_entity_poly.type
_entity_poly.pdbx_seq_one_letter_code
_entity_poly.pdbx_strand_id
1 'polypeptide(L)'
;MSGARLCSLLGELGYEGRNSGSDSLDPDSFEWPFQYEDTRPILHWICSTLRPSNILSLSELSQEETLAYKTEAADLQRQLRELQSQFDMLSGQASTLTQGRRARVGATSVVSGHLATIEESLSGRNLQMNAVLGRIASTAEELAHYHSGDEDGIYLAYSDFTQFLFEDSSCLKELNQWFSKQLDTTIPELCWELAQLQDTYILQDTQAALSTYVSAPGIVQQISALHSDLMTLQSDLDNSLPEERNRCINELSRKRGRFMMQIGLETKVKKRKSLKTLGHQQWWPLILPNLPPAR
;
A
#
# COMPACT_ATOMS: atom_id res chain seq x y z
N MET A 1 -75.51 -62.31 -18.68
CA MET A 1 -74.65 -62.17 -17.50
C MET A 1 -75.55 -62.24 -16.28
N SER A 2 -75.13 -62.97 -15.25
CA SER A 2 -75.96 -63.41 -14.13
C SER A 2 -75.36 -62.95 -12.80
N GLY A 3 -76.21 -62.85 -11.77
CA GLY A 3 -75.82 -62.63 -10.38
C GLY A 3 -74.77 -63.64 -9.92
N ALA A 4 -74.88 -64.89 -10.37
CA ALA A 4 -73.89 -65.95 -10.12
C ALA A 4 -72.45 -65.57 -10.53
N ARG A 5 -72.29 -64.92 -11.69
CA ARG A 5 -70.96 -64.55 -12.20
C ARG A 5 -70.37 -63.37 -11.43
N LEU A 6 -71.20 -62.46 -10.93
CA LEU A 6 -70.78 -61.41 -10.02
C LEU A 6 -70.35 -61.98 -8.67
N CYS A 7 -71.11 -62.93 -8.11
CA CYS A 7 -70.75 -63.61 -6.86
C CYS A 7 -69.41 -64.35 -6.97
N SER A 8 -69.18 -65.11 -8.04
CA SER A 8 -67.88 -65.78 -8.27
C SER A 8 -66.73 -64.78 -8.32
N LEU A 9 -66.92 -63.63 -9.00
CA LEU A 9 -65.91 -62.58 -9.10
C LEU A 9 -65.65 -61.92 -7.74
N LEU A 10 -66.68 -61.66 -6.93
CA LEU A 10 -66.52 -61.13 -5.57
C LEU A 10 -65.84 -62.13 -4.63
N GLY A 11 -66.09 -63.44 -4.80
CA GLY A 11 -65.37 -64.51 -4.11
C GLY A 11 -63.89 -64.56 -4.47
N GLU A 12 -63.56 -64.47 -5.77
CA GLU A 12 -62.16 -64.36 -6.24
C GLU A 12 -61.45 -63.12 -5.70
N LEU A 13 -62.18 -62.03 -5.44
CA LEU A 13 -61.68 -60.80 -4.82
C LEU A 13 -61.62 -60.86 -3.29
N GLY A 14 -62.03 -61.97 -2.67
CA GLY A 14 -61.96 -62.17 -1.22
C GLY A 14 -63.05 -61.45 -0.41
N TYR A 15 -64.17 -61.10 -1.03
CA TYR A 15 -65.35 -60.53 -0.35
C TYR A 15 -66.30 -61.59 0.24
N GLU A 16 -65.98 -62.88 0.11
CA GLU A 16 -66.63 -63.94 0.91
C GLU A 16 -66.20 -63.82 2.37
N GLY A 17 -67.18 -63.87 3.28
CA GLY A 17 -67.02 -63.49 4.69
C GLY A 17 -65.78 -64.09 5.35
N ARG A 18 -64.86 -63.21 5.76
CA ARG A 18 -63.60 -63.57 6.44
C ARG A 18 -63.79 -64.20 7.84
N ASN A 19 -65.04 -64.34 8.27
CA ASN A 19 -65.42 -64.93 9.54
C ASN A 19 -66.39 -66.10 9.31
N SER A 20 -65.87 -67.33 9.42
CA SER A 20 -66.65 -68.55 9.71
C SER A 20 -67.68 -69.02 8.67
N GLY A 21 -67.23 -69.74 7.64
CA GLY A 21 -67.83 -70.99 7.14
C GLY A 21 -69.26 -71.03 6.57
N SER A 22 -70.04 -69.94 6.49
CA SER A 22 -71.44 -70.02 6.04
C SER A 22 -71.99 -68.84 5.22
N ASP A 23 -71.23 -67.77 4.98
CA ASP A 23 -71.72 -66.62 4.19
C ASP A 23 -71.17 -66.64 2.76
N SER A 24 -71.55 -67.66 1.98
CA SER A 24 -71.37 -67.62 0.52
C SER A 24 -72.42 -66.67 -0.06
N LEU A 25 -72.01 -65.71 -0.88
CA LEU A 25 -72.92 -64.77 -1.54
C LEU A 25 -73.95 -65.53 -2.38
N ASP A 26 -75.23 -65.47 -2.00
CA ASP A 26 -76.31 -66.14 -2.71
C ASP A 26 -76.51 -65.54 -4.11
N PRO A 27 -76.28 -66.29 -5.20
CA PRO A 27 -76.44 -65.83 -6.58
C PRO A 27 -77.83 -65.25 -6.90
N ASP A 28 -78.88 -65.82 -6.32
CA ASP A 28 -80.27 -65.48 -6.65
C ASP A 28 -80.63 -64.09 -6.07
N SER A 29 -80.07 -63.75 -4.92
CA SER A 29 -80.17 -62.42 -4.32
C SER A 29 -79.54 -61.30 -5.17
N PHE A 30 -78.67 -61.63 -6.12
CA PHE A 30 -78.02 -60.69 -7.04
C PHE A 30 -78.51 -60.77 -8.49
N GLU A 31 -79.58 -61.52 -8.79
CA GLU A 31 -80.15 -61.58 -10.14
C GLU A 31 -81.04 -60.39 -10.49
N TRP A 32 -81.78 -59.85 -9.51
CA TRP A 32 -82.72 -58.74 -9.73
C TRP A 32 -82.09 -57.47 -10.35
N PRO A 33 -80.83 -57.07 -10.06
CA PRO A 33 -80.19 -55.93 -10.71
C PRO A 33 -79.86 -56.16 -12.19
N PHE A 34 -79.71 -57.42 -12.62
CA PHE A 34 -79.50 -57.77 -14.03
C PHE A 34 -80.80 -57.83 -14.82
N GLN A 35 -81.95 -57.61 -14.19
CA GLN A 35 -83.25 -57.60 -14.87
C GLN A 35 -83.60 -56.22 -15.45
N TYR A 36 -82.99 -55.14 -14.95
CA TYR A 36 -83.18 -53.80 -15.49
C TYR A 36 -82.23 -53.53 -16.66
N GLU A 37 -82.78 -53.05 -17.78
CA GLU A 37 -81.98 -52.74 -18.98
C GLU A 37 -80.98 -51.59 -18.75
N ASP A 38 -81.27 -50.67 -17.84
CA ASP A 38 -80.43 -49.49 -17.59
C ASP A 38 -79.16 -49.82 -16.78
N THR A 39 -79.21 -50.83 -15.91
CA THR A 39 -78.10 -51.24 -15.04
C THR A 39 -77.25 -52.33 -15.68
N ARG A 40 -77.79 -53.08 -16.64
CA ARG A 40 -77.11 -54.18 -17.34
C ARG A 40 -75.76 -53.80 -17.95
N PRO A 41 -75.61 -52.68 -18.69
CA PRO A 41 -74.33 -52.34 -19.31
C PRO A 41 -73.23 -52.09 -18.28
N ILE A 42 -73.57 -51.43 -17.16
CA ILE A 42 -72.64 -51.12 -16.07
C ILE A 42 -72.24 -52.39 -15.33
N LEU A 43 -73.20 -53.25 -14.97
CA LEU A 43 -72.91 -54.52 -14.30
C LEU A 43 -72.10 -55.46 -15.20
N HIS A 44 -72.37 -55.45 -16.50
CA HIS A 44 -71.57 -56.17 -17.50
C HIS A 44 -70.13 -55.66 -17.54
N TRP A 45 -69.94 -54.34 -17.57
CA TRP A 45 -68.61 -53.72 -17.55
C TRP A 45 -67.85 -54.08 -16.26
N ILE A 46 -68.50 -54.00 -15.10
CA ILE A 46 -67.94 -54.39 -13.80
C ILE A 46 -67.45 -55.84 -13.84
N CYS A 47 -68.30 -56.78 -14.26
CA CYS A 47 -67.97 -58.20 -14.31
C CYS A 47 -66.89 -58.55 -15.35
N SER A 48 -66.65 -57.68 -16.33
CA SER A 48 -65.65 -57.89 -17.40
C SER A 48 -64.32 -57.19 -17.12
N THR A 49 -64.33 -56.18 -16.25
CA THR A 49 -63.19 -55.26 -16.04
C THR A 49 -62.53 -55.45 -14.69
N LEU A 50 -63.31 -55.80 -13.65
CA LEU A 50 -62.74 -56.13 -12.35
C LEU A 50 -61.96 -57.43 -12.43
N ARG A 51 -60.71 -57.37 -11.99
CA ARG A 51 -59.83 -58.52 -11.80
C ARG A 51 -59.05 -58.30 -10.51
N PRO A 52 -58.60 -59.37 -9.83
CA PRO A 52 -57.72 -59.23 -8.67
C PRO A 52 -56.48 -58.37 -8.95
N SER A 53 -55.98 -58.36 -10.20
CA SER A 53 -54.85 -57.54 -10.64
C SER A 53 -55.11 -56.04 -10.69
N ASN A 54 -56.37 -55.62 -10.70
CA ASN A 54 -56.78 -54.22 -10.93
C ASN A 54 -57.41 -53.59 -9.67
N ILE A 55 -57.43 -54.30 -8.55
CA ILE A 55 -58.00 -53.84 -7.28
C ILE A 55 -56.87 -53.74 -6.27
N LEU A 56 -56.51 -52.52 -5.91
CA LEU A 56 -55.59 -52.26 -4.82
C LEU A 56 -56.30 -52.59 -3.50
N SER A 57 -55.66 -53.36 -2.64
CA SER A 57 -56.14 -53.56 -1.28
C SER A 57 -56.05 -52.25 -0.50
N LEU A 58 -56.94 -52.06 0.48
CA LEU A 58 -56.92 -50.89 1.37
C LEU A 58 -55.57 -50.72 2.09
N SER A 59 -54.88 -51.84 2.36
CA SER A 59 -53.54 -51.86 2.91
C SER A 59 -52.48 -51.34 1.94
N GLU A 60 -52.56 -51.68 0.65
CA GLU A 60 -51.64 -51.17 -0.38
C GLU A 60 -51.84 -49.67 -0.62
N LEU A 61 -53.10 -49.20 -0.65
CA LEU A 61 -53.41 -47.79 -0.85
C LEU A 61 -52.94 -46.92 0.32
N SER A 62 -53.15 -47.37 1.57
CA SER A 62 -52.64 -46.67 2.76
C SER A 62 -51.11 -46.71 2.86
N GLN A 63 -50.48 -47.81 2.40
CA GLN A 63 -49.03 -47.92 2.37
C GLN A 63 -48.41 -46.98 1.32
N GLU A 64 -49.04 -46.84 0.15
CA GLU A 64 -48.59 -45.96 -0.92
C GLU A 64 -48.68 -44.48 -0.52
N GLU A 65 -49.80 -44.04 0.08
CA GLU A 65 -49.92 -42.70 0.65
C GLU A 65 -48.86 -42.44 1.73
N THR A 66 -48.64 -43.41 2.62
CA THR A 66 -47.61 -43.30 3.67
C THR A 66 -46.20 -43.19 3.10
N LEU A 67 -45.91 -43.90 2.00
CA LEU A 67 -44.63 -43.82 1.31
C LEU A 67 -44.44 -42.45 0.65
N ALA A 68 -45.48 -41.91 0.02
CA ALA A 68 -45.45 -40.56 -0.57
C ALA A 68 -45.13 -39.48 0.48
N TYR A 69 -45.82 -39.51 1.62
CA TYR A 69 -45.53 -38.58 2.73
C TYR A 69 -44.12 -38.75 3.30
N LYS A 70 -43.62 -39.99 3.39
CA LYS A 70 -42.25 -40.25 3.84
C LYS A 70 -41.20 -39.72 2.86
N THR A 71 -41.44 -39.84 1.56
CA THR A 71 -40.53 -39.29 0.54
C THR A 71 -40.51 -37.76 0.59
N GLU A 72 -41.68 -37.13 0.71
CA GLU A 72 -41.77 -35.67 0.82
C GLU A 72 -41.09 -35.14 2.08
N ALA A 73 -41.27 -35.82 3.23
CA ALA A 73 -40.58 -35.48 4.47
C ALA A 73 -39.05 -35.60 4.35
N ALA A 74 -38.56 -36.62 3.65
CA ALA A 74 -37.13 -36.80 3.41
C ALA A 74 -36.55 -35.71 2.49
N ASP A 75 -37.30 -35.29 1.46
CA ASP A 75 -36.89 -34.21 0.56
C ASP A 75 -36.87 -32.87 1.27
N LEU A 76 -37.88 -32.56 2.09
CA LEU A 76 -37.89 -31.35 2.93
C LEU A 76 -36.71 -31.33 3.91
N GLN A 77 -36.39 -32.47 4.55
CA GLN A 77 -35.19 -32.58 5.40
C GLN A 77 -33.88 -32.35 4.63
N ARG A 78 -33.83 -32.71 3.35
CA ARG A 78 -32.67 -32.46 2.50
C ARG A 78 -32.53 -30.97 2.19
N GLN A 79 -33.62 -30.30 1.85
CA GLN A 79 -33.63 -28.85 1.62
C GLN A 79 -33.21 -28.07 2.87
N LEU A 80 -33.70 -28.49 4.04
CA LEU A 80 -33.34 -27.86 5.32
C LEU A 80 -31.84 -27.97 5.61
N ARG A 81 -31.25 -29.15 5.38
CA ARG A 81 -29.79 -29.36 5.53
C ARG A 81 -28.98 -28.50 4.56
N GLU A 82 -29.42 -28.39 3.32
CA GLU A 82 -28.76 -27.54 2.32
C GLU A 82 -28.77 -26.07 2.77
N LEU A 83 -29.95 -25.55 3.13
CA LEU A 83 -30.12 -24.18 3.60
C LEU A 83 -29.30 -23.90 4.86
N GLN A 84 -29.23 -24.87 5.77
CA GLN A 84 -28.42 -24.75 6.97
C GLN A 84 -26.93 -24.70 6.66
N SER A 85 -26.43 -25.50 5.70
CA SER A 85 -25.03 -25.41 5.27
C SER A 85 -24.71 -24.07 4.60
N GLN A 86 -25.66 -23.52 3.83
CA GLN A 86 -25.53 -22.20 3.22
C GLN A 86 -25.48 -21.10 4.29
N PHE A 87 -26.31 -21.20 5.32
CA PHE A 87 -26.30 -20.29 6.45
C PHE A 87 -24.96 -20.34 7.21
N ASP A 88 -24.44 -21.54 7.48
CA ASP A 88 -23.16 -21.71 8.17
C ASP A 88 -22.00 -21.12 7.34
N MET A 89 -22.03 -21.29 6.02
CA MET A 89 -21.04 -20.68 5.12
C MET A 89 -21.10 -19.15 5.15
N LEU A 90 -22.30 -18.57 5.03
CA LEU A 90 -22.50 -17.12 5.09
C LEU A 90 -22.11 -16.54 6.45
N SER A 91 -22.42 -17.25 7.54
CA SER A 91 -22.01 -16.90 8.90
C SER A 91 -20.48 -16.89 9.05
N GLY A 92 -19.80 -17.91 8.50
CA GLY A 92 -18.35 -17.94 8.38
C GLY A 92 -17.79 -16.73 7.62
N GLN A 93 -18.35 -16.41 6.45
CA GLN A 93 -17.95 -15.24 5.68
C GLN A 93 -18.17 -13.92 6.44
N ALA A 94 -19.30 -13.75 7.13
CA ALA A 94 -19.58 -12.56 7.94
C ALA A 94 -18.58 -12.40 9.10
N SER A 95 -18.19 -13.50 9.73
CA SER A 95 -17.19 -13.50 10.81
C SER A 95 -15.81 -13.07 10.33
N THR A 96 -15.35 -13.60 9.19
CA THR A 96 -14.05 -13.23 8.59
C THR A 96 -14.02 -11.77 8.16
N LEU A 97 -15.12 -11.26 7.57
CA LEU A 97 -15.23 -9.84 7.21
C LEU A 97 -15.18 -8.93 8.44
N THR A 98 -15.87 -9.33 9.53
CA THR A 98 -15.88 -8.58 10.79
C THR A 98 -14.49 -8.56 11.42
N GLN A 99 -13.79 -9.69 11.44
CA GLN A 99 -12.41 -9.79 11.93
C GLN A 99 -11.46 -8.94 11.08
N GLY A 100 -11.55 -9.02 9.75
CA GLY A 100 -10.76 -8.21 8.83
C GLY A 100 -11.02 -6.71 9.02
N ARG A 101 -12.27 -6.30 9.26
CA ARG A 101 -12.60 -4.91 9.60
C ARG A 101 -11.95 -4.48 10.92
N ARG A 102 -12.02 -5.31 11.97
CA ARG A 102 -11.37 -5.01 13.27
C ARG A 102 -9.85 -4.88 13.13
N ALA A 103 -9.21 -5.77 12.37
CA ALA A 103 -7.78 -5.71 12.10
C ALA A 103 -7.39 -4.41 11.38
N ARG A 104 -8.16 -4.00 10.34
CA ARG A 104 -7.94 -2.73 9.65
C ARG A 104 -8.10 -1.52 10.57
N VAL A 105 -9.16 -1.49 11.39
CA VAL A 105 -9.37 -0.40 12.35
C VAL A 105 -8.21 -0.31 13.35
N GLY A 106 -7.71 -1.45 13.85
CA GLY A 106 -6.52 -1.51 14.69
C GLY A 106 -5.27 -0.96 14.00
N ALA A 107 -5.01 -1.41 12.77
CA ALA A 107 -3.87 -0.92 11.98
C ALA A 107 -3.97 0.59 11.68
N THR A 108 -5.14 1.08 11.31
CA THR A 108 -5.38 2.52 11.09
C THR A 108 -5.15 3.31 12.37
N SER A 109 -5.58 2.81 13.54
CA SER A 109 -5.31 3.47 14.83
C SER A 109 -3.82 3.61 15.12
N VAL A 110 -3.03 2.57 14.84
CA VAL A 110 -1.57 2.60 15.01
C VAL A 110 -0.94 3.63 14.05
N VAL A 111 -1.35 3.63 12.77
CA VAL A 111 -0.86 4.59 11.78
C VAL A 111 -1.24 6.02 12.16
N SER A 112 -2.46 6.27 12.62
CA SER A 112 -2.88 7.58 13.11
C SER A 112 -2.06 8.04 14.32
N GLY A 113 -1.70 7.11 15.22
CA GLY A 113 -0.78 7.39 16.33
C GLY A 113 0.60 7.82 15.83
N HIS A 114 1.18 7.09 14.87
CA HIS A 114 2.45 7.49 14.26
C HIS A 114 2.38 8.86 13.57
N LEU A 115 1.29 9.14 12.86
CA LEU A 115 1.10 10.44 12.20
C LEU A 115 1.09 11.58 13.23
N ALA A 116 0.39 11.41 14.35
CA ALA A 116 0.35 12.41 15.42
C ALA A 116 1.76 12.66 16.02
N THR A 117 2.56 11.61 16.22
CA THR A 117 3.96 11.79 16.70
C THR A 117 4.83 12.53 15.70
N ILE A 118 4.64 12.29 14.40
CA ILE A 118 5.37 13.00 13.34
C ILE A 118 4.93 14.48 13.31
N GLU A 119 3.63 14.75 13.40
CA GLU A 119 3.09 16.12 13.45
C GLU A 119 3.65 16.92 14.64
N GLU A 120 3.73 16.30 15.82
CA GLU A 120 4.34 16.92 17.00
C GLU A 120 5.82 17.23 16.77
N SER A 121 6.58 16.30 16.19
CA SER A 121 8.00 16.50 15.90
C SER A 121 8.25 17.62 14.87
N LEU A 122 7.41 17.70 13.82
CA LEU A 122 7.48 18.73 12.79
C LEU A 122 7.10 20.10 13.36
N SER A 123 6.06 20.15 14.21
CA SER A 123 5.67 21.37 14.93
C SER A 123 6.81 21.87 15.82
N GLY A 124 7.44 20.98 16.59
CA GLY A 124 8.60 21.29 17.43
C GLY A 124 9.79 21.83 16.62
N ARG A 125 10.13 21.19 15.51
CA ARG A 125 11.20 21.67 14.60
C ARG A 125 10.87 23.02 13.99
N ASN A 126 9.60 23.26 13.61
CA ASN A 126 9.19 24.53 13.03
C ASN A 126 9.33 25.68 14.02
N LEU A 127 8.98 25.45 15.30
CA LEU A 127 9.22 26.42 16.37
C LEU A 127 10.71 26.73 16.56
N GLN A 128 11.57 25.70 16.55
CA GLN A 128 13.02 25.90 16.63
C GLN A 128 13.55 26.71 15.45
N MET A 129 13.10 26.42 14.24
CA MET A 129 13.50 27.16 13.04
C MET A 129 13.07 28.63 13.10
N ASN A 130 11.83 28.90 13.52
CA ASN A 130 11.35 30.27 13.72
C ASN A 130 12.18 31.02 14.77
N ALA A 131 12.60 30.35 15.86
CA ALA A 131 13.50 30.96 16.84
C ALA A 131 14.90 31.26 16.27
N VAL A 132 15.44 30.38 15.42
CA VAL A 132 16.72 30.63 14.71
C VAL A 132 16.58 31.81 13.75
N LEU A 133 15.53 31.85 12.94
CA LEU A 133 15.27 32.94 12.01
C LEU A 133 15.08 34.28 12.73
N GLY A 134 14.41 34.29 13.88
CA GLY A 134 14.28 35.49 14.73
C GLY A 134 15.63 36.00 15.23
N ARG A 135 16.51 35.10 15.67
CA ARG A 135 17.88 35.48 16.06
C ARG A 135 18.66 36.06 14.89
N ILE A 136 18.65 35.40 13.73
CA ILE A 136 19.33 35.87 12.51
C ILE A 136 18.82 37.26 12.09
N ALA A 137 17.51 37.48 12.13
CA ALA A 137 16.91 38.77 11.81
C ALA A 137 17.40 39.87 12.77
N SER A 138 17.42 39.59 14.08
CA SER A 138 17.97 40.52 15.09
C SER A 138 19.44 40.82 14.86
N THR A 139 20.27 39.81 14.56
CA THR A 139 21.71 40.03 14.32
C THR A 139 21.93 40.84 13.03
N ALA A 140 21.12 40.60 12.01
CA ALA A 140 21.18 41.36 10.75
C ALA A 140 20.77 42.82 10.96
N GLU A 141 19.78 43.10 11.83
CA GLU A 141 19.36 44.45 12.19
C GLU A 141 20.45 45.19 12.99
N GLU A 142 21.07 44.54 13.97
CA GLU A 142 22.23 45.09 14.70
C GLU A 142 23.38 45.44 13.74
N LEU A 143 23.71 44.53 12.81
CA LEU A 143 24.77 44.76 11.82
C LEU A 143 24.41 45.93 10.89
N ALA A 144 23.15 46.02 10.46
CA ALA A 144 22.68 47.14 9.64
C ALA A 144 22.77 48.47 10.38
N HIS A 145 22.47 48.48 11.69
CA HIS A 145 22.62 49.65 12.55
C HIS A 145 24.09 50.09 12.67
N TYR A 146 25.03 49.17 12.87
CA TYR A 146 26.46 49.52 12.86
C TYR A 146 26.94 50.05 11.49
N HIS A 147 26.28 49.68 10.40
CA HIS A 147 26.58 50.17 9.06
C HIS A 147 25.88 51.48 8.67
N SER A 148 24.90 51.97 9.44
CA SER A 148 24.23 53.25 9.14
C SER A 148 25.12 54.47 9.39
N GLY A 149 26.21 54.29 10.16
CA GLY A 149 27.25 55.32 10.36
C GLY A 149 26.82 56.47 11.28
N ASP A 150 25.78 56.27 12.09
CA ASP A 150 25.30 57.26 13.06
C ASP A 150 26.11 57.29 14.38
N GLU A 151 26.93 56.27 14.64
CA GLU A 151 27.81 56.18 15.81
C GLU A 151 29.30 56.17 15.40
N ASP A 152 30.18 56.69 16.26
CA ASP A 152 31.64 56.71 16.07
C ASP A 152 32.15 55.34 15.63
N GLY A 153 32.59 55.24 14.38
CA GLY A 153 32.82 53.97 13.69
C GLY A 153 33.64 52.97 14.51
N ILE A 154 33.06 51.81 14.79
CA ILE A 154 33.77 50.71 15.45
C ILE A 154 34.76 50.12 14.44
N TYR A 155 36.04 50.32 14.68
CA TYR A 155 37.13 49.75 13.89
C TYR A 155 37.46 48.36 14.43
N LEU A 156 37.02 47.32 13.73
CA LEU A 156 37.42 45.93 14.03
C LEU A 156 38.78 45.64 13.38
N ALA A 157 39.74 45.23 14.19
CA ALA A 157 41.03 44.75 13.72
C ALA A 157 40.93 43.26 13.33
N TYR A 158 41.81 42.79 12.43
CA TYR A 158 41.88 41.38 12.04
C TYR A 158 42.04 40.44 13.26
N SER A 159 42.65 40.94 14.35
CA SER A 159 42.79 40.24 15.63
C SER A 159 41.47 39.90 16.30
N ASP A 160 40.43 40.71 16.09
CA ASP A 160 39.12 40.55 16.76
C ASP A 160 38.33 39.37 16.17
N PHE A 161 38.72 38.89 14.98
CA PHE A 161 38.14 37.73 14.31
C PHE A 161 38.84 36.40 14.66
N THR A 162 39.91 36.43 15.45
CA THR A 162 40.69 35.21 15.76
C THR A 162 39.89 34.14 16.51
N GLN A 163 38.96 34.55 17.36
CA GLN A 163 38.08 33.64 18.08
C GLN A 163 37.09 32.91 17.15
N PHE A 164 36.51 33.62 16.18
CA PHE A 164 35.61 33.04 15.18
C PHE A 164 36.34 32.07 14.24
N LEU A 165 37.58 32.40 13.84
CA LEU A 165 38.42 31.52 13.02
C LEU A 165 38.77 30.21 13.74
N PHE A 166 38.90 30.24 15.07
CA PHE A 166 39.21 29.06 15.88
C PHE A 166 37.98 28.14 16.07
N GLU A 167 36.80 28.72 16.28
CA GLU A 167 35.53 27.98 16.37
C GLU A 167 35.15 27.33 15.03
N ASP A 168 35.32 28.04 13.91
CA ASP A 168 35.10 27.47 12.56
C ASP A 168 36.03 26.29 12.27
N SER A 169 37.30 26.36 12.69
CA SER A 169 38.22 25.23 12.54
C SER A 169 37.83 24.01 13.38
N SER A 170 37.15 24.21 14.50
CA SER A 170 36.71 23.14 15.40
C SER A 170 35.44 22.49 14.87
N CYS A 171 34.46 23.30 14.44
CA CYS A 171 33.24 22.86 13.78
C CYS A 171 33.54 22.06 12.49
N LEU A 172 34.45 22.57 11.65
CA LEU A 172 34.86 21.88 10.43
C LEU A 172 35.53 20.52 10.71
N LYS A 173 36.28 20.40 11.81
CA LYS A 173 36.90 19.13 12.22
C LYS A 173 35.85 18.13 12.68
N GLU A 174 34.86 18.55 13.46
CA GLU A 174 33.80 17.68 13.96
C GLU A 174 32.91 17.17 12.81
N LEU A 175 32.56 18.06 11.87
CA LEU A 175 31.85 17.71 10.64
C LEU A 175 32.63 16.69 9.80
N ASN A 176 33.93 16.93 9.58
CA ASN A 176 34.78 15.98 8.85
C ASN A 176 34.89 14.63 9.58
N GLN A 177 35.01 14.63 10.91
CA GLN A 177 35.02 13.38 11.70
C GLN A 177 33.71 12.61 11.57
N TRP A 178 32.57 13.30 11.56
CA TRP A 178 31.27 12.68 11.35
C TRP A 178 31.17 12.04 9.95
N PHE A 179 31.61 12.75 8.91
CA PHE A 179 31.65 12.22 7.55
C PHE A 179 32.59 11.01 7.41
N SER A 180 33.79 11.08 7.99
CA SER A 180 34.73 9.94 7.99
C SER A 180 34.11 8.73 8.68
N LYS A 181 33.50 8.91 9.87
CA LYS A 181 32.83 7.82 10.58
C LYS A 181 31.71 7.19 9.76
N GLN A 182 30.88 7.98 9.09
CA GLN A 182 29.81 7.41 8.27
C GLN A 182 30.31 6.68 7.04
N LEU A 183 31.41 7.12 6.42
CA LEU A 183 32.01 6.37 5.32
C LEU A 183 32.67 5.08 5.82
N ASP A 184 33.36 5.12 6.96
CA ASP A 184 34.06 3.97 7.55
C ASP A 184 33.10 2.89 8.10
N THR A 185 31.87 3.25 8.48
CA THR A 185 30.86 2.28 8.94
C THR A 185 30.00 1.78 7.79
N THR A 186 29.48 2.69 6.98
CA THR A 186 28.44 2.37 5.99
C THR A 186 29.02 1.62 4.79
N ILE A 187 30.25 1.96 4.35
CA ILE A 187 30.85 1.30 3.19
C ILE A 187 31.19 -0.16 3.49
N PRO A 188 31.86 -0.52 4.61
CA PRO A 188 32.12 -1.91 4.94
C PRO A 188 30.85 -2.71 5.25
N GLU A 189 29.83 -2.09 5.85
CA GLU A 189 28.55 -2.74 6.15
C GLU A 189 27.79 -3.07 4.85
N LEU A 190 27.74 -2.15 3.90
CA LEU A 190 27.22 -2.41 2.55
C LEU A 190 28.05 -3.44 1.79
N CYS A 191 29.39 -3.40 1.89
CA CYS A 191 30.26 -4.41 1.28
C CYS A 191 30.06 -5.81 1.88
N TRP A 192 29.82 -5.91 3.19
CA TRP A 192 29.50 -7.15 3.88
C TRP A 192 28.12 -7.68 3.48
N GLU A 193 27.10 -6.83 3.42
CA GLU A 193 25.77 -7.21 2.92
C GLU A 193 25.80 -7.67 1.45
N LEU A 194 26.57 -6.98 0.61
CA LEU A 194 26.77 -7.37 -0.79
C LEU A 194 27.52 -8.70 -0.90
N ALA A 195 28.54 -8.94 -0.06
CA ALA A 195 29.25 -10.22 -0.02
C ALA A 195 28.34 -11.37 0.44
N GLN A 196 27.47 -11.15 1.42
CA GLN A 196 26.47 -12.14 1.84
C GLN A 196 25.47 -12.46 0.72
N LEU A 197 24.98 -11.45 -0.01
CA LEU A 197 24.12 -11.64 -1.17
C LEU A 197 24.84 -12.42 -2.29
N GLN A 198 26.13 -12.16 -2.48
CA GLN A 198 26.96 -12.84 -3.47
C GLN A 198 27.21 -14.31 -3.10
N ASP A 199 27.54 -14.62 -1.84
CA ASP A 199 27.71 -16.00 -1.37
C ASP A 199 26.39 -16.80 -1.41
N THR A 200 25.26 -16.14 -1.17
CA THR A 200 23.93 -16.75 -1.32
C THR A 200 23.63 -17.12 -2.78
N TYR A 201 24.07 -16.30 -3.74
CA TYR A 201 23.90 -16.58 -5.18
C TYR A 201 24.85 -17.70 -5.67
N ILE A 202 26.07 -17.77 -5.14
CA ILE A 202 27.07 -18.80 -5.50
C ILE A 202 26.65 -20.19 -4.98
N LEU A 203 26.00 -20.28 -3.82
CA LEU A 203 25.45 -21.54 -3.31
C LEU A 203 24.22 -22.01 -4.10
N GLN A 204 23.46 -21.11 -4.72
CA GLN A 204 22.29 -21.45 -5.53
C GLN A 204 22.65 -22.03 -6.91
N ASP A 205 23.76 -21.59 -7.51
CA ASP A 205 24.25 -22.07 -8.82
C ASP A 205 24.74 -23.54 -8.79
N THR A 206 25.03 -24.10 -7.61
CA THR A 206 25.40 -25.52 -7.50
C THR A 206 24.20 -26.46 -7.38
N GLN A 207 22.99 -25.96 -7.06
CA GLN A 207 21.81 -26.80 -6.83
C GLN A 207 20.64 -26.54 -7.79
N ALA A 208 20.73 -25.54 -8.66
CA ALA A 208 19.66 -25.18 -9.59
C ALA A 208 19.98 -25.46 -11.08
N ALA A 209 20.84 -26.45 -11.37
CA ALA A 209 20.94 -27.01 -12.71
C ALA A 209 19.72 -27.89 -13.05
N LEU A 210 18.51 -27.32 -13.03
CA LEU A 210 17.33 -27.87 -13.71
C LEU A 210 16.29 -26.76 -13.89
N SER A 211 16.13 -26.37 -15.16
CA SER A 211 14.90 -25.89 -15.80
C SER A 211 14.82 -24.40 -16.21
N THR A 212 14.77 -24.24 -17.53
CA THR A 212 14.08 -23.19 -18.33
C THR A 212 14.94 -22.06 -18.93
N TYR A 213 15.12 -22.19 -20.24
CA TYR A 213 15.78 -21.36 -21.25
C TYR A 213 15.75 -19.82 -21.08
N VAL A 214 16.93 -19.21 -21.27
CA VAL A 214 17.15 -17.97 -22.04
C VAL A 214 18.44 -18.19 -22.85
N SER A 215 18.50 -17.73 -24.11
CA SER A 215 19.67 -17.98 -24.97
C SER A 215 20.92 -17.35 -24.38
N ALA A 216 21.89 -18.18 -23.96
CA ALA A 216 23.15 -17.79 -23.34
C ALA A 216 23.89 -16.63 -24.04
N PRO A 217 23.89 -16.49 -25.38
CA PRO A 217 24.53 -15.35 -26.05
C PRO A 217 23.87 -13.99 -25.72
N GLY A 218 22.54 -13.94 -25.56
CA GLY A 218 21.83 -12.70 -25.25
C GLY A 218 22.09 -12.19 -23.83
N ILE A 219 22.24 -13.11 -22.89
CA ILE A 219 22.61 -12.80 -21.51
C ILE A 219 24.06 -12.30 -21.45
N VAL A 220 24.98 -12.96 -22.14
CA VAL A 220 26.39 -12.53 -22.19
C VAL A 220 26.52 -11.13 -22.81
N GLN A 221 25.72 -10.82 -23.83
CA GLN A 221 25.73 -9.50 -24.46
C GLN A 221 25.14 -8.40 -23.57
N GLN A 222 24.09 -8.70 -22.80
CA GLN A 222 23.54 -7.78 -21.79
C GLN A 222 24.48 -7.57 -20.61
N ILE A 223 25.16 -8.62 -20.14
CA ILE A 223 26.19 -8.51 -19.09
C ILE A 223 27.35 -7.66 -19.58
N SER A 224 27.78 -7.83 -20.83
CA SER A 224 28.86 -7.02 -21.42
C SER A 224 28.44 -5.55 -21.58
N ALA A 225 27.18 -5.28 -21.94
CA ALA A 225 26.63 -3.93 -22.02
C ALA A 225 26.57 -3.28 -20.63
N LEU A 226 26.03 -3.98 -19.63
CA LEU A 226 25.97 -3.53 -18.24
C LEU A 226 27.36 -3.29 -17.64
N HIS A 227 28.34 -4.13 -17.98
CA HIS A 227 29.72 -3.96 -17.53
C HIS A 227 30.37 -2.72 -18.16
N SER A 228 30.10 -2.45 -19.44
CA SER A 228 30.53 -1.21 -20.08
C SER A 228 29.90 0.00 -19.42
N ASP A 229 28.58 -0.03 -19.17
CA ASP A 229 27.84 1.06 -18.55
C ASP A 229 28.36 1.36 -17.14
N LEU A 230 28.66 0.32 -16.35
CA LEU A 230 29.25 0.42 -15.01
C LEU A 230 30.65 1.04 -15.07
N MET A 231 31.48 0.68 -16.05
CA MET A 231 32.80 1.29 -16.23
C MET A 231 32.71 2.77 -16.64
N THR A 232 31.73 3.16 -17.46
CA THR A 232 31.46 4.58 -17.74
C THR A 232 30.96 5.32 -16.51
N LEU A 233 30.06 4.75 -15.72
CA LEU A 233 29.58 5.34 -14.47
C LEU A 233 30.69 5.47 -13.42
N GLN A 234 31.58 4.49 -13.33
CA GLN A 234 32.74 4.53 -12.44
C GLN A 234 33.75 5.58 -12.90
N SER A 235 33.99 5.69 -14.21
CA SER A 235 34.78 6.78 -14.79
C SER A 235 34.15 8.15 -14.55
N ASP A 236 32.82 8.28 -14.68
CA ASP A 236 32.11 9.52 -14.40
C ASP A 236 32.18 9.84 -12.90
N LEU A 237 32.10 8.86 -12.01
CA LEU A 237 32.26 9.08 -10.57
C LEU A 237 33.67 9.55 -10.22
N ASP A 238 34.70 8.96 -10.83
CA ASP A 238 36.10 9.30 -10.56
C ASP A 238 36.54 10.61 -11.24
N ASN A 239 35.96 10.98 -12.39
CA ASN A 239 36.37 12.16 -13.15
C ASN A 239 35.41 13.35 -13.00
N SER A 240 34.09 13.15 -13.03
CA SER A 240 33.11 14.26 -13.01
C SER A 240 32.95 14.88 -11.62
N LEU A 241 32.96 14.11 -10.54
CA LEU A 241 32.80 14.65 -9.18
C LEU A 241 33.99 15.51 -8.73
N PRO A 242 35.25 15.12 -8.98
CA PRO A 242 36.40 15.99 -8.70
C PRO A 242 36.43 17.20 -9.63
N GLU A 243 36.07 17.04 -10.91
CA GLU A 243 36.04 18.16 -11.86
C GLU A 243 34.93 19.17 -11.55
N GLU A 244 33.72 18.75 -11.21
CA GLU A 244 32.62 19.64 -10.83
C GLU A 244 32.92 20.36 -9.51
N ARG A 245 33.51 19.64 -8.55
CA ARG A 245 34.04 20.23 -7.31
C ARG A 245 35.11 21.27 -7.62
N ASN A 246 36.08 20.97 -8.48
CA ASN A 246 37.14 21.90 -8.87
C ASN A 246 36.59 23.08 -9.69
N ARG A 247 35.59 22.86 -10.56
CA ARG A 247 34.87 23.93 -11.30
C ARG A 247 34.14 24.85 -10.32
N CYS A 248 33.46 24.30 -9.32
CA CYS A 248 32.78 25.06 -8.28
C CYS A 248 33.76 25.86 -7.41
N ILE A 249 34.84 25.23 -6.94
CA ILE A 249 35.91 25.89 -6.15
C ILE A 249 36.58 27.00 -6.98
N ASN A 250 36.83 26.78 -8.27
CA ASN A 250 37.41 27.79 -9.15
C ASN A 250 36.43 28.94 -9.43
N GLU A 251 35.14 28.67 -9.61
CA GLU A 251 34.12 29.73 -9.75
C GLU A 251 33.93 30.53 -8.45
N LEU A 252 33.92 29.87 -7.29
CA LEU A 252 33.90 30.54 -5.99
C LEU A 252 35.15 31.39 -5.77
N SER A 253 36.33 30.89 -6.15
CA SER A 253 37.59 31.63 -6.09
C SER A 253 37.59 32.83 -7.05
N ARG A 254 37.02 32.68 -8.25
CA ARG A 254 36.88 33.77 -9.24
C ARG A 254 35.84 34.81 -8.80
N LYS A 255 34.71 34.39 -8.21
CA LYS A 255 33.70 35.28 -7.60
C LYS A 255 34.30 36.07 -6.43
N ARG A 256 35.06 35.40 -5.55
CA ARG A 256 35.81 36.06 -4.45
C ARG A 256 36.83 37.07 -4.98
N GLY A 257 37.59 36.72 -6.02
CA GLY A 257 38.53 37.63 -6.68
C GLY A 257 37.85 38.86 -7.27
N ARG A 258 36.73 38.68 -7.99
CA ARG A 258 35.91 39.80 -8.53
C ARG A 258 35.35 40.68 -7.41
N PHE A 259 34.86 40.09 -6.33
CA PHE A 259 34.35 40.82 -5.17
C PHE A 259 35.44 41.65 -4.48
N MET A 260 36.63 41.07 -4.27
CA MET A 260 37.79 41.79 -3.73
C MET A 260 38.26 42.92 -4.65
N MET A 261 38.19 42.72 -5.97
CA MET A 261 38.54 43.75 -6.96
C MET A 261 37.49 44.87 -7.02
N GLN A 262 36.21 44.53 -6.84
CA GLN A 262 35.09 45.48 -6.74
C GLN A 262 35.23 46.34 -5.48
N ILE A 263 35.51 45.73 -4.32
CA ILE A 263 35.82 46.46 -3.08
C ILE A 263 37.08 47.32 -3.26
N GLY A 264 38.13 46.80 -3.91
CA GLY A 264 39.34 47.56 -4.24
C GLY A 264 39.12 48.73 -5.20
N LEU A 265 38.21 48.59 -6.17
CA LEU A 265 37.80 49.64 -7.10
C LEU A 265 36.91 50.66 -6.42
N GLU A 266 35.95 50.24 -5.59
CA GLU A 266 35.07 51.12 -4.84
C GLU A 266 35.85 51.93 -3.80
N THR A 267 36.81 51.32 -3.10
CA THR A 267 37.74 52.03 -2.21
C THR A 267 38.65 53.00 -2.98
N LYS A 268 39.17 52.64 -4.16
CA LYS A 268 39.92 53.57 -5.03
C LYS A 268 39.05 54.69 -5.61
N VAL A 269 37.79 54.42 -5.96
CA VAL A 269 36.82 55.41 -6.46
C VAL A 269 36.40 56.36 -5.34
N LYS A 270 36.20 55.87 -4.10
CA LYS A 270 35.97 56.70 -2.91
C LYS A 270 37.21 57.54 -2.58
N LYS A 271 38.41 56.97 -2.68
CA LYS A 271 39.69 57.70 -2.49
C LYS A 271 39.92 58.74 -3.59
N ARG A 272 39.57 58.46 -4.85
CA ARG A 272 39.60 59.44 -5.96
C ARG A 272 38.51 60.50 -5.86
N LYS A 273 37.30 60.16 -5.41
CA LYS A 273 36.25 61.16 -5.12
C LYS A 273 36.69 62.07 -3.97
N SER A 274 37.27 61.50 -2.91
CA SER A 274 37.83 62.25 -1.78
C SER A 274 39.03 63.14 -2.19
N LEU A 275 39.93 62.65 -3.04
CA LEU A 275 41.02 63.45 -3.63
C LEU A 275 40.55 64.50 -4.64
N LYS A 276 39.42 64.28 -5.34
CA LYS A 276 38.80 65.30 -6.22
C LYS A 276 38.01 66.35 -5.44
N THR A 277 37.41 65.99 -4.30
CA THR A 277 36.81 66.96 -3.37
C THR A 277 37.86 67.73 -2.57
N LEU A 278 39.04 67.15 -2.33
CA LEU A 278 40.20 67.89 -1.81
C LEU A 278 40.95 68.70 -2.88
N GLY A 279 40.86 68.33 -4.17
CA GLY A 279 41.56 69.01 -5.27
C GLY A 279 40.87 70.27 -5.82
N HIS A 280 39.67 70.62 -5.33
CA HIS A 280 38.95 71.84 -5.73
C HIS A 280 38.95 72.95 -4.67
N GLN A 281 39.64 72.73 -3.55
CA GLN A 281 39.82 73.70 -2.47
C GLN A 281 41.33 73.77 -2.19
N GLN A 282 41.97 74.87 -2.60
CA GLN A 282 43.39 75.23 -2.42
C GLN A 282 44.36 74.88 -3.57
N TRP A 283 44.33 75.71 -4.61
CA TRP A 283 45.55 76.15 -5.31
C TRP A 283 45.55 77.69 -5.36
N TRP A 284 46.71 78.29 -5.00
CA TRP A 284 47.11 79.72 -4.95
C TRP A 284 46.89 80.53 -3.65
N PRO A 285 47.86 81.40 -3.24
CA PRO A 285 49.12 81.01 -2.61
C PRO A 285 49.46 81.86 -1.35
N LEU A 286 50.32 81.34 -0.48
CA LEU A 286 51.11 82.16 0.45
C LEU A 286 52.58 82.08 0.04
N ILE A 287 52.99 83.01 -0.82
CA ILE A 287 54.40 83.40 -0.94
C ILE A 287 54.45 84.93 -1.01
N LEU A 288 54.85 85.55 0.09
CA LEU A 288 55.64 86.78 0.06
C LEU A 288 56.42 86.90 1.39
N PRO A 289 57.77 86.96 1.35
CA PRO A 289 58.59 87.10 2.53
C PRO A 289 58.85 88.58 2.88
N ASN A 290 59.18 88.79 4.15
CA ASN A 290 59.67 90.03 4.76
C ASN A 290 60.67 90.84 3.91
N LEU A 291 60.53 92.19 3.92
CA LEU A 291 61.65 93.15 3.93
C LEU A 291 61.20 94.50 4.56
N PRO A 292 62.11 95.29 5.18
CA PRO A 292 61.85 96.27 6.26
C PRO A 292 61.65 97.72 5.78
N PRO A 293 61.37 98.71 6.67
CA PRO A 293 60.99 100.05 6.26
C PRO A 293 62.18 101.01 6.11
N ALA A 294 62.14 101.83 5.04
CA ALA A 294 62.81 103.13 4.88
C ALA A 294 61.98 103.89 3.82
N ARG A 295 61.54 105.15 3.97
CA ARG A 295 61.95 106.27 4.83
C ARG A 295 60.75 106.94 5.47
#